data_AF-A0A2S6GNY5-F1
#
_entry.id   AF-A0A2S6GNY5-F1
#
_cell.length_a   1.000
_cell.length_b   1.000
_cell.length_c   1.000
_cell.angle_alpha   90.00
_cell.angle_beta   90.00
_cell.angle_gamma   90.00
#
_symmetry.space_group_name_H-M   'P 1'
#
loop_
_entity.id
_entity.type
_entity.pdbx_description
1 polymer ?
#
loop_
_entity_poly.entity_id
_entity_poly.type
_entity_poly.pdbx_seq_one_letter_code
_entity_poly.pdbx_strand_id
1 'polypeptide(L)'
;MVANRDMNRERGLAAYRRELGIELPPAGSWLDLCCGTGRALLECASDARVTGVDLVAPPPHPRVEFHTASVLAWEPEEPYDLITCVHGLHYVGDKLAALTRIAAWLTPNGLFTANLDAASIEAPRPVRPLLRQAGFTYDSRRKRISLEGGRQVTFPLTYLGADDKAGPNYTGQPAVTSHYT
;
A
#
# COMPACT_ATOMS: atom_id res chain seq x y z
N MET A 1 -1.61 -13.50 -2.55
CA MET A 1 -1.17 -12.28 -3.26
C MET A 1 -0.61 -12.74 -4.59
N VAL A 2 -0.94 -12.07 -5.68
CA VAL A 2 -0.37 -12.39 -6.99
C VAL A 2 0.82 -11.47 -7.20
N ALA A 3 1.99 -12.04 -7.49
CA ALA A 3 3.16 -11.25 -7.89
C ALA A 3 2.89 -10.69 -9.29
N ASN A 4 2.71 -9.38 -9.41
CA ASN A 4 2.64 -8.73 -10.71
C ASN A 4 3.74 -7.66 -10.83
N ARG A 5 4.80 -7.99 -11.58
CA ARG A 5 5.91 -7.06 -11.88
C ARG A 5 5.52 -5.96 -12.86
N ASP A 6 4.41 -6.12 -13.60
CA ASP A 6 4.10 -5.27 -14.76
C ASP A 6 3.57 -3.88 -14.38
N MET A 7 3.19 -3.68 -13.11
CA MET A 7 2.49 -2.45 -12.71
C MET A 7 3.32 -1.47 -11.89
N ASN A 8 4.40 -1.87 -11.21
CA ASN A 8 5.37 -0.90 -10.68
C ASN A 8 6.49 -0.64 -11.72
N ARG A 9 6.03 -0.21 -12.90
CA ARG A 9 6.80 0.09 -14.12
C ARG A 9 7.87 1.14 -13.86
N GLU A 10 9.03 0.75 -13.34
CA GLU A 10 10.22 1.60 -13.19
C GLU A 10 9.85 3.07 -12.86
N ARG A 11 8.89 3.29 -11.96
CA ARG A 11 8.29 4.62 -11.82
C ARG A 11 9.31 5.48 -11.11
N GLY A 12 9.73 6.55 -11.76
CA GLY A 12 10.53 7.58 -11.12
C GLY A 12 9.70 8.34 -10.07
N LEU A 13 10.42 9.10 -9.24
CA LEU A 13 9.89 9.83 -8.09
C LEU A 13 8.78 10.82 -8.47
N ALA A 14 8.89 11.49 -9.61
CA ALA A 14 7.89 12.44 -10.10
C ALA A 14 6.54 11.78 -10.42
N ALA A 15 6.56 10.56 -10.98
CA ALA A 15 5.34 9.80 -11.21
C ALA A 15 4.71 9.35 -9.89
N TYR A 16 5.54 8.93 -8.93
CA TYR A 16 5.11 8.57 -7.57
C TYR A 16 4.38 9.72 -6.87
N ARG A 17 4.99 10.91 -6.85
CA ARG A 17 4.38 12.13 -6.29
C ARG A 17 3.02 12.44 -6.92
N ARG A 18 2.88 12.26 -8.24
CA ARG A 18 1.60 12.50 -8.94
C ARG A 18 0.52 11.49 -8.53
N GLU A 19 0.86 10.20 -8.47
CA GLU A 19 -0.09 9.14 -8.09
C GLU A 19 -0.59 9.31 -6.65
N LEU A 20 0.32 9.69 -5.74
CA LEU A 20 0.03 9.84 -4.31
C LEU A 20 -0.46 11.24 -3.93
N GLY A 21 -0.22 12.25 -4.79
CA GLY A 21 -0.59 13.64 -4.60
C GLY A 21 -0.11 14.23 -3.27
N ILE A 22 1.07 13.80 -2.85
CA ILE A 22 1.80 14.31 -1.70
C ILE A 22 3.22 14.65 -2.12
N GLU A 23 3.86 15.52 -1.35
CA GLU A 23 5.31 15.60 -1.36
C GLU A 23 5.87 14.45 -0.53
N LEU A 24 6.91 13.79 -1.05
CA LEU A 24 7.62 12.74 -0.33
C LEU A 24 8.61 13.40 0.63
N PRO A 25 8.69 12.92 1.88
CA PRO A 25 9.42 13.60 2.92
C PRO A 25 10.91 13.61 2.58
N PRO A 26 11.59 14.76 2.76
CA PRO A 26 13.03 14.85 2.52
C PRO A 26 13.84 14.16 3.64
N ALA A 27 13.23 13.77 4.76
CA ALA A 27 13.88 13.13 5.89
C ALA A 27 12.87 12.24 6.67
N GLY A 28 13.37 11.37 7.54
CA GLY A 28 12.55 10.46 8.36
C GLY A 28 12.57 9.03 7.84
N SER A 29 11.52 8.27 8.12
CA SER A 29 11.40 6.86 7.74
C SER A 29 10.29 6.62 6.71
N TRP A 30 10.64 6.04 5.57
CA TRP A 30 9.72 5.73 4.47
C TRP A 30 9.70 4.22 4.18
N LEU A 31 8.52 3.62 4.28
CA LEU A 31 8.22 2.27 3.83
C LEU A 31 7.37 2.32 2.55
N ASP A 32 7.81 1.64 1.49
CA ASP A 32 7.01 1.43 0.29
C ASP A 32 6.65 -0.05 0.11
N LEU A 33 5.36 -0.31 0.08
CA LEU A 33 4.79 -1.65 -0.04
C LEU A 33 4.44 -1.94 -1.50
N CYS A 34 4.81 -3.13 -1.97
CA CYS A 34 4.81 -3.51 -3.37
C CYS A 34 5.71 -2.59 -4.21
N CYS A 35 6.95 -2.38 -3.76
CA CYS A 35 7.87 -1.39 -4.33
C CYS A 35 8.38 -1.71 -5.75
N GLY A 36 8.11 -2.90 -6.28
CA GLY A 36 8.60 -3.39 -7.57
C GLY A 36 10.11 -3.22 -7.68
N THR A 37 10.59 -2.48 -8.70
CA THR A 37 12.02 -2.25 -8.92
C THR A 37 12.63 -1.19 -8.00
N GLY A 38 11.83 -0.51 -7.17
CA GLY A 38 12.31 0.47 -6.19
C GLY A 38 12.87 1.77 -6.78
N ARG A 39 12.63 2.07 -8.07
CA ARG A 39 13.24 3.24 -8.74
C ARG A 39 12.97 4.56 -8.02
N ALA A 40 11.72 4.82 -7.61
CA ALA A 40 11.39 6.03 -6.85
C ALA A 40 12.15 6.11 -5.51
N LEU A 41 12.35 4.98 -4.84
CA LEU A 41 13.08 4.90 -3.56
C LEU A 41 14.55 5.23 -3.80
N LEU A 42 15.16 4.67 -4.85
CA LEU A 42 16.56 4.93 -5.22
C LEU A 42 16.82 6.42 -5.55
N GLU A 43 15.85 7.08 -6.19
CA GLU A 43 15.91 8.51 -6.50
C GLU A 43 15.77 9.42 -5.26
N CYS A 44 15.23 8.90 -4.15
CA CYS A 44 14.93 9.68 -2.94
C CYS A 44 15.79 9.32 -1.71
N ALA A 45 16.64 8.28 -1.80
CA ALA A 45 17.38 7.71 -0.68
C ALA A 45 18.57 8.55 -0.17
N SER A 46 18.53 9.89 -0.27
CA SER A 46 19.63 10.74 0.18
C SER A 46 19.65 10.95 1.69
N ASP A 47 18.48 11.13 2.32
CA ASP A 47 18.38 11.64 3.70
C ASP A 47 17.31 10.95 4.58
N ALA A 48 16.67 9.89 4.07
CA ALA A 48 15.64 9.11 4.77
C ALA A 48 16.06 7.64 4.95
N ARG A 49 15.57 6.99 6.01
CA ARG A 49 15.57 5.52 6.13
C ARG A 49 14.51 4.98 5.19
N VAL A 50 14.92 4.38 4.08
CA VAL A 50 14.01 3.91 3.04
C VAL A 50 13.99 2.39 2.99
N THR A 51 12.80 1.82 3.11
CA THR A 51 12.56 0.37 3.06
C THR A 51 11.55 0.06 1.97
N GLY A 52 11.89 -0.88 1.08
CA GLY A 52 10.99 -1.40 0.06
C GLY A 52 10.64 -2.86 0.32
N VAL A 53 9.35 -3.20 0.29
CA VAL A 53 8.87 -4.57 0.45
C VAL A 53 8.12 -4.98 -0.80
N ASP A 54 8.52 -6.11 -1.40
CA ASP A 54 7.83 -6.66 -2.56
C ASP A 54 7.93 -8.20 -2.55
N LEU A 55 7.02 -8.89 -3.25
CA LEU A 55 7.16 -10.33 -3.49
C LEU A 55 8.38 -10.66 -4.36
N VAL A 56 8.87 -9.68 -5.10
CA VAL A 56 10.14 -9.74 -5.79
C VAL A 56 10.93 -8.47 -5.49
N ALA A 57 11.88 -8.58 -4.57
CA ALA A 57 12.75 -7.46 -4.25
C ALA A 57 13.70 -7.10 -5.41
N PRO A 58 14.06 -5.81 -5.55
CA PRO A 58 15.18 -5.35 -6.36
C PRO A 58 16.52 -5.94 -5.89
N PRO A 59 17.59 -5.79 -6.69
CA PRO A 59 18.94 -6.01 -6.22
C PRO A 59 19.26 -5.17 -4.98
N PRO A 60 20.10 -5.67 -4.05
CA PRO A 60 20.52 -4.92 -2.88
C PRO A 60 21.11 -3.54 -3.22
N HIS A 61 20.88 -2.55 -2.36
CA HIS A 61 21.37 -1.20 -2.55
C HIS A 61 21.85 -0.59 -1.22
N PRO A 62 22.96 0.15 -1.17
CA PRO A 62 23.54 0.63 0.09
C PRO A 62 22.69 1.67 0.85
N ARG A 63 21.70 2.29 0.19
CA ARG A 63 20.85 3.34 0.78
C ARG A 63 19.37 2.95 0.92
N VAL A 64 18.99 1.76 0.46
CA VAL A 64 17.61 1.29 0.52
C VAL A 64 17.61 -0.16 0.97
N GLU A 65 16.86 -0.44 2.02
CA GLU A 65 16.66 -1.81 2.50
C GLU A 65 15.52 -2.45 1.71
N PHE A 66 15.79 -3.56 1.02
CA PHE A 66 14.77 -4.28 0.27
C PHE A 66 14.48 -5.65 0.91
N HIS A 67 13.20 -5.96 1.10
CA HIS A 67 12.73 -7.26 1.58
C HIS A 67 11.86 -7.97 0.55
N THR A 68 12.18 -9.25 0.31
CA THR A 68 11.33 -10.14 -0.48
C THR A 68 10.26 -10.76 0.43
N ALA A 69 9.07 -10.16 0.49
CA ALA A 69 8.00 -10.64 1.34
C ALA A 69 6.61 -10.17 0.87
N SER A 70 5.58 -10.88 1.33
CA SER A 70 4.19 -10.44 1.21
C SER A 70 3.90 -9.36 2.26
N VAL A 71 3.17 -8.31 1.89
CA VAL A 71 2.65 -7.29 2.82
C VAL A 71 1.86 -7.90 3.98
N LEU A 72 1.22 -9.06 3.75
CA LEU A 72 0.45 -9.76 4.79
C LEU A 72 1.29 -10.57 5.77
N ALA A 73 2.59 -10.79 5.48
CA ALA A 73 3.47 -11.64 6.28
C ALA A 73 4.69 -10.89 6.84
N TRP A 74 5.12 -9.80 6.18
CA TRP A 74 6.23 -8.98 6.63
C TRP A 74 5.80 -8.06 7.78
N GLU A 75 6.71 -7.82 8.74
CA GLU A 75 6.54 -6.89 9.85
C GLU A 75 7.79 -6.02 10.00
N PRO A 76 7.63 -4.72 10.27
CA PRO A 76 8.74 -3.87 10.60
C PRO A 76 9.13 -3.97 12.08
N GLU A 77 10.41 -3.76 12.37
CA GLU A 77 10.90 -3.62 13.73
C GLU A 77 10.51 -2.26 14.35
N GLU A 78 10.45 -1.22 13.52
CA GLU A 78 10.19 0.17 13.92
C GLU A 78 9.11 0.80 13.04
N PRO A 79 8.24 1.67 13.58
CA PRO A 79 7.22 2.37 12.81
C PRO A 79 7.81 3.36 11.78
N TYR A 80 6.97 3.81 10.85
CA TYR A 80 7.34 4.69 9.74
C TYR A 80 6.57 6.02 9.74
N ASP A 81 7.27 7.09 9.34
CA ASP A 81 6.69 8.42 9.15
C ASP A 81 5.91 8.53 7.84
N LEU A 82 6.29 7.74 6.84
CA LEU A 82 5.57 7.61 5.59
C LEU A 82 5.44 6.12 5.22
N ILE A 83 4.21 5.69 4.92
CA ILE A 83 3.94 4.42 4.26
C ILE A 83 3.25 4.67 2.93
N THR A 84 3.77 4.11 1.85
CA THR A 84 3.15 4.19 0.52
C THR A 84 2.87 2.81 -0.06
N CYS A 85 1.86 2.72 -0.91
CA CYS A 85 1.59 1.53 -1.71
C CYS A 85 0.96 1.96 -3.04
N VAL A 86 1.80 2.32 -4.01
CA VAL A 86 1.32 2.75 -5.33
C VAL A 86 0.84 1.53 -6.10
N HIS A 87 -0.46 1.46 -6.32
CA HIS A 87 -1.15 0.38 -7.03
C HIS A 87 -0.97 -1.06 -6.50
N GLY A 88 -0.15 -1.29 -5.47
CA GLY A 88 0.10 -2.63 -4.93
C GLY A 88 -1.13 -3.28 -4.30
N LEU A 89 -2.01 -2.50 -3.67
CA LEU A 89 -3.24 -3.01 -3.05
C LEU A 89 -4.17 -3.73 -4.04
N HIS A 90 -4.06 -3.48 -5.36
CA HIS A 90 -4.81 -4.21 -6.38
C HIS A 90 -4.49 -5.71 -6.43
N TYR A 91 -3.33 -6.14 -5.93
CA TYR A 91 -2.88 -7.53 -5.96
C TYR A 91 -2.91 -8.21 -4.59
N VAL A 92 -3.22 -7.44 -3.55
CA VAL A 92 -3.37 -7.95 -2.19
C VAL A 92 -4.70 -8.68 -2.08
N GLY A 93 -4.65 -9.92 -1.58
CA GLY A 93 -5.83 -10.75 -1.35
C GLY A 93 -6.71 -10.18 -0.24
N ASP A 94 -6.16 -10.05 0.96
CA ASP A 94 -6.84 -9.46 2.12
C ASP A 94 -6.45 -7.98 2.29
N LYS A 95 -7.18 -7.11 1.57
CA LYS A 95 -6.93 -5.66 1.60
C LYS A 95 -7.21 -5.05 2.97
N LEU A 96 -8.22 -5.54 3.70
CA LEU A 96 -8.57 -4.98 5.01
C LEU A 96 -7.53 -5.37 6.06
N ALA A 97 -7.01 -6.60 6.04
CA ALA A 97 -5.89 -6.97 6.89
C ALA A 97 -4.62 -6.16 6.58
N ALA A 98 -4.32 -5.91 5.30
CA ALA A 98 -3.20 -5.05 4.93
C ALA A 98 -3.36 -3.62 5.49
N LEU A 99 -4.55 -3.01 5.36
CA LEU A 99 -4.82 -1.68 5.92
C LEU A 99 -4.72 -1.66 7.45
N THR A 100 -5.19 -2.71 8.12
CA THR A 100 -5.03 -2.87 9.58
C THR A 100 -3.56 -2.87 9.99
N ARG A 101 -2.73 -3.65 9.30
CA ARG A 101 -1.28 -3.74 9.58
C ARG A 101 -0.58 -2.41 9.33
N ILE A 102 -0.84 -1.79 8.18
CA ILE A 102 -0.31 -0.48 7.81
C ILE A 102 -0.62 0.58 8.86
N ALA A 103 -1.85 0.62 9.37
CA ALA A 103 -2.24 1.58 10.41
C ALA A 103 -1.42 1.42 11.70
N ALA A 104 -1.07 0.18 12.06
CA ALA A 104 -0.25 -0.12 13.23
C ALA A 104 1.25 0.17 13.03
N TRP A 105 1.71 0.24 11.78
CA TRP A 105 3.12 0.50 11.44
C TRP A 105 3.45 1.98 11.29
N LEU A 106 2.47 2.88 11.37
CA LEU A 106 2.72 4.32 11.31
C LEU A 106 3.19 4.86 12.67
N THR A 107 4.05 5.87 12.64
CA THR A 107 4.30 6.72 13.82
C THR A 107 3.04 7.51 14.19
N PRO A 108 2.91 8.06 15.41
CA PRO A 108 1.75 8.87 15.80
C PRO A 108 1.49 10.08 14.89
N ASN A 109 2.50 10.59 14.20
CA ASN A 109 2.41 11.71 13.25
C ASN A 109 2.63 11.26 11.79
N GLY A 110 2.68 9.95 11.54
CA GLY A 110 2.99 9.40 10.23
C GLY A 110 1.83 9.52 9.24
N LEU A 111 2.13 9.39 7.96
CA LEU A 111 1.16 9.39 6.87
C LEU A 111 1.20 8.07 6.11
N PHE A 112 0.04 7.48 5.88
CA PHE A 112 -0.13 6.44 4.87
C PHE A 112 -0.88 7.01 3.67
N THR A 113 -0.45 6.64 2.46
CA THR A 113 -1.25 6.86 1.25
C THR A 113 -1.03 5.78 0.19
N ALA A 114 -2.11 5.37 -0.48
CA ALA A 114 -2.08 4.33 -1.49
C ALA A 114 -3.19 4.49 -2.52
N ASN A 115 -3.02 3.83 -3.67
CA ASN A 115 -4.14 3.60 -4.58
C ASN A 115 -4.98 2.43 -4.06
N LEU A 116 -6.29 2.61 -4.01
CA LEU A 116 -7.25 1.58 -3.64
C LEU A 116 -8.50 1.73 -4.50
N ASP A 117 -8.94 0.63 -5.11
CA ASP A 117 -10.28 0.58 -5.68
C ASP A 117 -11.24 -0.04 -4.68
N ALA A 118 -12.03 0.78 -3.99
CA ALA A 118 -13.01 0.30 -3.02
C ALA A 118 -14.06 -0.65 -3.63
N ALA A 119 -14.25 -0.65 -4.96
CA ALA A 119 -15.13 -1.60 -5.65
C ALA A 119 -14.55 -3.02 -5.71
N SER A 120 -13.24 -3.19 -5.55
CA SER A 120 -12.57 -4.50 -5.47
C SER A 120 -12.65 -5.16 -4.09
N ILE A 121 -13.47 -4.62 -3.19
CA ILE A 121 -13.77 -5.16 -1.86
C ILE A 121 -15.26 -5.48 -1.81
N GLU A 122 -15.59 -6.76 -1.90
CA GLU A 122 -16.95 -7.26 -1.80
C GLU A 122 -17.26 -7.66 -0.37
N ALA A 123 -18.28 -7.04 0.22
CA ALA A 123 -18.72 -7.30 1.57
C ALA A 123 -20.25 -7.10 1.67
N PRO A 124 -20.93 -7.66 2.69
CA PRO A 124 -22.38 -7.53 2.86
C PRO A 124 -22.85 -6.09 3.12
N ARG A 125 -21.92 -5.20 3.48
CA ARG A 125 -22.17 -3.77 3.73
C ARG A 125 -21.15 -2.92 2.98
N PRO A 126 -21.50 -1.66 2.66
CA PRO A 126 -20.58 -0.76 1.98
C PRO A 126 -19.26 -0.59 2.75
N VAL A 127 -18.13 -0.77 2.08
CA VAL A 127 -16.80 -0.70 2.71
C VAL A 127 -16.38 0.72 3.08
N ARG A 128 -16.81 1.74 2.33
CA ARG A 128 -16.35 3.12 2.52
C ARG A 128 -16.71 3.72 3.89
N PRO A 129 -17.95 3.54 4.42
CA PRO A 129 -18.25 3.91 5.79
C PRO A 129 -17.35 3.23 6.83
N LEU A 130 -16.98 1.97 6.63
CA LEU A 130 -16.09 1.24 7.53
C LEU A 130 -14.66 1.81 7.51
N LEU A 131 -14.14 2.10 6.32
CA LEU A 131 -12.83 2.78 6.16
C LEU A 131 -12.83 4.11 6.91
N ARG A 132 -13.88 4.91 6.75
CA ARG A 132 -14.03 6.19 7.45
C ARG A 132 -14.11 6.03 8.97
N GLN A 133 -14.87 5.05 9.47
CA GLN A 133 -14.95 4.75 10.91
C GLN A 133 -13.60 4.33 11.48
N ALA A 134 -12.78 3.63 10.70
CA ALA A 134 -11.41 3.27 11.04
C ALA A 134 -10.42 4.46 10.94
N GLY A 135 -10.87 5.65 10.53
CA GLY A 135 -10.06 6.86 10.43
C GLY A 135 -9.43 7.11 9.06
N PHE A 136 -9.68 6.24 8.06
CA PHE A 136 -9.17 6.45 6.71
C PHE A 136 -9.99 7.51 5.96
N THR A 137 -9.29 8.31 5.15
CA THR A 137 -9.90 9.15 4.11
C THR A 137 -9.85 8.43 2.77
N TYR A 138 -10.86 8.64 1.92
CA TYR A 138 -10.92 8.01 0.60
C TYR A 138 -11.40 9.00 -0.48
N ASP A 139 -10.53 9.30 -1.44
CA ASP A 139 -10.86 10.06 -2.65
C ASP A 139 -11.29 9.09 -3.75
N SER A 140 -12.60 9.04 -4.04
CA SER A 140 -13.14 8.13 -5.05
C SER A 140 -12.84 8.53 -6.49
N ARG A 141 -12.55 9.81 -6.74
CA ARG A 141 -12.18 10.31 -8.07
C ARG A 141 -10.76 9.89 -8.41
N ARG A 142 -9.84 9.98 -7.44
CA ARG A 142 -8.43 9.59 -7.60
C ARG A 142 -8.13 8.15 -7.19
N LYS A 143 -9.13 7.44 -6.64
CA LYS A 143 -8.99 6.07 -6.12
C LYS A 143 -7.85 5.98 -5.11
N ARG A 144 -7.82 6.94 -4.18
CA ARG A 144 -6.75 7.08 -3.18
C ARG A 144 -7.30 6.92 -1.77
N ILE A 145 -6.61 6.14 -0.96
CA ILE A 145 -6.85 6.01 0.47
C ILE A 145 -5.67 6.63 1.24
N SER A 146 -5.96 7.30 2.34
CA SER A 146 -4.92 7.83 3.24
C SER A 146 -5.31 7.67 4.71
N LEU A 147 -4.31 7.66 5.59
CA LEU A 147 -4.46 7.67 7.05
C LEU A 147 -3.35 8.53 7.66
N GLU A 148 -3.72 9.40 8.59
CA GLU A 148 -2.77 10.18 9.40
C GLU A 148 -2.70 9.60 10.81
N GLY A 149 -1.51 9.42 11.33
CA GLY A 149 -1.24 8.93 12.68
C GLY A 149 -1.54 7.44 12.88
N GLY A 150 -0.53 6.74 13.38
CA GLY A 150 -0.60 5.31 13.70
C GLY A 150 -1.62 4.99 14.79
N ARG A 151 -2.31 3.87 14.59
CA ARG A 151 -3.38 3.40 15.47
C ARG A 151 -3.69 1.93 15.21
N GLN A 152 -4.28 1.28 16.21
CA GLN A 152 -4.88 -0.04 16.02
C GLN A 152 -6.22 0.11 15.29
N VAL A 153 -6.40 -0.67 14.23
CA VAL A 153 -7.64 -0.71 13.44
C VAL A 153 -8.21 -2.12 13.49
N THR A 154 -9.53 -2.22 13.53
CA THR A 154 -10.21 -3.50 13.35
C THR A 154 -11.44 -3.28 12.47
N PHE A 155 -11.57 -4.11 11.45
CA PHE A 155 -12.76 -4.13 10.61
C PHE A 155 -13.68 -5.26 11.10
N PRO A 156 -14.99 -5.00 11.29
CA PRO A 156 -15.91 -6.02 11.79
C PRO A 156 -16.32 -7.05 10.72
N LEU A 157 -15.43 -7.39 9.78
CA LEU A 157 -15.66 -8.27 8.63
C LEU A 157 -14.71 -9.47 8.69
N THR A 158 -15.16 -10.63 8.23
CA THR A 158 -14.32 -11.84 8.14
C THR A 158 -13.91 -12.07 6.69
N TYR A 159 -12.60 -12.23 6.44
CA TYR A 159 -12.07 -12.51 5.11
C TYR A 159 -12.43 -13.94 4.66
N LEU A 160 -13.02 -14.07 3.47
CA LEU A 160 -13.44 -15.35 2.89
C LEU A 160 -12.49 -15.87 1.81
N GLY A 161 -11.67 -14.98 1.25
CA GLY A 161 -10.79 -15.30 0.14
C GLY A 161 -10.73 -14.19 -0.90
N ALA A 162 -10.03 -14.46 -1.98
CA ALA A 162 -9.82 -13.53 -3.06
C ALA A 162 -9.97 -14.23 -4.41
N ASP A 163 -10.49 -13.49 -5.39
CA ASP A 163 -10.59 -13.91 -6.78
C ASP A 163 -9.62 -13.09 -7.64
N ASP A 164 -8.64 -13.76 -8.25
CA ASP A 164 -7.67 -13.19 -9.18
C ASP A 164 -8.13 -13.23 -10.64
N LYS A 165 -9.35 -13.75 -10.91
CA LYS A 165 -10.00 -13.81 -12.22
C LYS A 165 -11.13 -12.80 -12.39
N ALA A 166 -11.33 -11.90 -11.41
CA ALA A 166 -12.41 -10.92 -11.39
C ALA A 166 -12.36 -9.87 -12.53
N GLY A 167 -11.29 -9.86 -13.32
CA GLY A 167 -11.09 -8.94 -14.43
C GLY A 167 -10.18 -7.76 -14.09
N PRO A 168 -10.06 -6.77 -14.99
CA PRO A 168 -9.11 -5.68 -14.80
C PRO A 168 -9.57 -4.66 -13.76
N ASN A 169 -8.62 -4.05 -13.03
CA ASN A 169 -8.86 -2.84 -12.23
C ASN A 169 -9.14 -1.61 -13.12
N TYR A 170 -9.37 -0.46 -12.48
CA TYR A 170 -9.60 0.82 -13.17
C TYR A 170 -8.43 1.31 -14.06
N THR A 171 -7.25 0.68 -13.98
CA THR A 171 -6.11 0.96 -14.86
C THR A 171 -6.02 -0.02 -16.05
N GLY A 172 -6.98 -0.94 -16.18
CA GLY A 172 -7.03 -1.95 -17.25
C GLY A 172 -6.14 -3.17 -17.01
N GLN A 173 -5.58 -3.33 -15.80
CA GLN A 173 -4.64 -4.41 -15.46
C GLN A 173 -5.32 -5.48 -14.61
N PRO A 174 -4.88 -6.76 -14.67
CA PRO A 174 -5.38 -7.80 -13.77
C PRO A 174 -5.36 -7.33 -12.33
N ALA A 175 -6.38 -7.71 -11.57
CA ALA A 175 -6.52 -7.32 -10.18
C ALA A 175 -7.25 -8.40 -9.39
N VAL A 176 -7.11 -8.32 -8.08
CA VAL A 176 -7.70 -9.24 -7.14
C VAL A 176 -8.93 -8.58 -6.51
N THR A 177 -10.06 -9.27 -6.52
CA THR A 177 -11.22 -8.91 -5.70
C THR A 177 -11.14 -9.62 -4.36
N SER A 178 -11.37 -8.88 -3.27
CA SER A 178 -11.38 -9.41 -1.91
C SER A 178 -12.82 -9.67 -1.46
N HIS A 179 -13.12 -10.86 -0.95
CA HIS A 179 -14.46 -11.22 -0.47
C HIS A 179 -14.50 -11.31 1.06
N TYR A 180 -15.54 -10.76 1.67
CA TYR A 180 -15.75 -10.76 3.12
C TYR A 180 -17.21 -11.11 3.48
N THR A 181 -17.43 -11.52 4.74
CA THR A 181 -18.75 -11.62 5.39
C THR A 181 -18.84 -10.78 6.66
#